data_AF-B0EAN0-F1
#
_entry.id   AF-B0EAN0-F1
#
_cell.length_a   1.000
_cell.length_b   1.000
_cell.length_c   1.000
_cell.angle_alpha   90.00
_cell.angle_beta   90.00
_cell.angle_gamma   90.00
#
_symmetry.space_group_name_H-M   'P 1'
#
loop_
_entity.id
_entity.type
_entity.pdbx_description
1 polymer ?
#
loop_
_entity_poly.entity_id
_entity_poly.type
_entity_poly.pdbx_seq_one_letter_code
_entity_poly.pdbx_strand_id
1 'polypeptide(L)'
;MPVVSNRDYVFRQSTRKVGDDYILYNFSVVHDKFPPNPKFVRASFSMSGYYIQKTENGSKVTCIANNNCGGSLPSFLVNSQAKNVLPKTMDSIKVATTKYNAWKEKHNPDVKPWRNIVEPTE
;
A
#
# COMPACT_ATOMS: atom_id res chain seq x y z
N MET A 1 -25.98 -6.76 -2.18
CA MET A 1 -25.08 -5.65 -1.80
C MET A 1 -25.28 -4.54 -2.83
N PRO A 2 -25.35 -3.26 -2.46
CA PRO A 2 -25.41 -2.18 -3.44
C PRO A 2 -24.24 -2.31 -4.42
N VAL A 3 -24.45 -2.01 -5.70
CA VAL A 3 -23.39 -2.02 -6.70
C VAL A 3 -22.45 -0.87 -6.37
N VAL A 4 -21.28 -1.21 -5.82
CA VAL A 4 -20.28 -0.25 -5.40
C VAL A 4 -19.26 -0.11 -6.54
N SER A 5 -19.18 1.07 -7.16
CA SER A 5 -18.24 1.32 -8.27
C SER A 5 -16.78 1.08 -7.88
N ASN A 6 -15.97 0.63 -8.82
CA ASN A 6 -14.53 0.42 -8.57
C ASN A 6 -13.80 1.74 -8.31
N ARG A 7 -12.69 1.68 -7.56
CA ARG A 7 -11.83 2.84 -7.27
C ARG A 7 -10.51 2.71 -7.99
N ASP A 8 -9.98 3.84 -8.46
CA ASP A 8 -8.58 3.98 -8.84
C ASP A 8 -7.86 4.94 -7.89
N TYR A 9 -6.54 4.80 -7.83
CA TYR A 9 -5.66 5.68 -7.05
C TYR A 9 -4.53 6.15 -7.95
N VAL A 10 -4.17 7.43 -7.83
CA VAL A 10 -2.96 7.99 -8.41
C VAL A 10 -2.13 8.54 -7.26
N PHE A 11 -0.97 7.93 -7.02
CA PHE A 11 -0.15 8.24 -5.87
C PHE A 11 1.34 8.11 -6.19
N ARG A 12 2.14 8.90 -5.46
CA ARG A 12 3.58 8.73 -5.38
C ARG A 12 3.89 7.96 -4.09
N GLN A 13 4.60 6.85 -4.22
CA GLN A 13 5.16 6.14 -3.07
C GLN A 13 6.60 6.56 -2.85
N SER A 14 6.96 6.84 -1.60
CA SER A 14 8.34 6.96 -1.17
C SER A 14 8.67 5.80 -0.23
N THR A 15 9.88 5.26 -0.35
CA THR A 15 10.41 4.24 0.56
C THR A 15 11.66 4.80 1.21
N ARG A 16 11.74 4.73 2.54
CA ARG A 16 12.89 5.15 3.32
C ARG A 16 13.37 4.00 4.19
N LYS A 17 14.69 3.80 4.24
CA LYS A 17 15.34 2.92 5.20
C LYS A 17 15.70 3.72 6.46
N VAL A 18 15.47 3.17 7.64
CA VAL A 18 15.80 3.79 8.93
C VAL A 18 16.47 2.72 9.79
N GLY A 19 17.80 2.70 9.83
CA GLY A 19 18.54 1.59 10.43
C GLY A 19 18.24 0.28 9.68
N ASP A 20 17.74 -0.73 10.39
CA ASP A 20 17.29 -2.00 9.80
C ASP A 20 15.81 -2.00 9.37
N ASP A 21 15.09 -0.92 9.65
CA ASP A 21 13.65 -0.81 9.41
C ASP A 21 13.36 -0.11 8.06
N TYR A 22 12.13 -0.28 7.55
CA TYR A 22 11.67 0.32 6.31
C TYR A 22 10.33 1.04 6.51
N ILE A 23 10.23 2.27 6.00
CA ILE A 23 9.01 3.04 5.93
C ILE A 23 8.62 3.19 4.46
N LEU A 24 7.40 2.76 4.11
CA LEU A 24 6.77 3.02 2.83
C LEU A 24 5.64 4.01 3.08
N TYR A 25 5.61 5.13 2.38
CA TYR A 25 4.59 6.16 2.53
C TYR A 25 4.02 6.57 1.17
N ASN A 26 2.70 6.66 1.08
CA ASN A 26 1.95 6.98 -0.13
C ASN A 26 1.34 8.38 -0.05
N PHE A 27 1.61 9.20 -1.06
CA PHE A 27 1.02 10.53 -1.23
C PHE A 27 0.12 10.53 -2.46
N SER A 28 -1.15 10.90 -2.31
CA SER A 28 -2.02 11.11 -3.46
C SER A 28 -1.50 12.26 -4.31
N VAL A 29 -1.47 12.09 -5.63
CA VAL A 29 -1.03 13.15 -6.55
C VAL A 29 -2.00 13.31 -7.70
N VAL A 30 -2.09 14.53 -8.23
CA VAL A 30 -2.72 14.79 -9.53
C VAL A 30 -1.62 14.69 -10.59
N HIS A 31 -1.90 13.96 -11.67
CA HIS A 31 -0.94 13.76 -12.75
C HIS A 31 -1.65 13.82 -14.10
N ASP A 32 -1.21 14.71 -14.99
CA ASP A 32 -1.92 15.02 -16.24
C ASP A 32 -2.06 13.82 -17.18
N LYS A 33 -1.08 12.90 -17.17
CA LYS A 33 -1.18 11.64 -17.94
C LYS A 33 -2.20 10.63 -17.37
N PHE A 34 -2.69 10.86 -16.15
CA PHE A 34 -3.63 9.97 -15.44
C PHE A 34 -4.83 10.76 -14.88
N PRO A 35 -5.61 11.44 -15.74
CA PRO A 35 -6.78 12.19 -15.31
C PRO A 35 -7.87 11.24 -14.75
N PRO A 36 -8.88 11.76 -14.01
CA PRO A 36 -9.99 10.94 -13.54
C PRO A 36 -10.70 10.20 -14.67
N ASN A 37 -10.91 8.90 -14.50
CA ASN A 37 -11.59 8.04 -15.48
C ASN A 37 -13.04 7.82 -15.03
N PRO A 38 -14.07 8.14 -15.83
CA PRO A 38 -15.48 7.96 -15.46
C PRO A 38 -15.88 6.53 -15.06
N LYS A 39 -15.11 5.51 -15.47
CA LYS A 39 -15.32 4.11 -15.08
C LYS A 39 -14.97 3.82 -13.61
N PHE A 40 -14.22 4.71 -12.97
CA PHE A 40 -13.72 4.55 -11.61
C PHE A 40 -14.03 5.80 -10.78
N VAL A 41 -14.23 5.60 -9.48
CA VAL A 41 -14.21 6.70 -8.51
C VAL A 41 -12.77 6.95 -8.10
N ARG A 42 -12.24 8.14 -8.36
CA ARG A 42 -10.89 8.52 -7.90
C ARG A 42 -10.86 8.61 -6.37
N ALA A 43 -10.17 7.67 -5.76
CA ALA A 43 -9.94 7.67 -4.32
C ALA A 43 -8.59 8.32 -4.00
N SER A 44 -8.45 8.78 -2.76
CA SER A 44 -7.22 9.39 -2.24
C SER A 44 -6.90 8.89 -0.84
N PHE A 45 -5.64 9.06 -0.46
CA PHE A 45 -5.12 8.85 0.87
C PHE A 45 -4.89 10.19 1.54
N SER A 46 -5.39 10.37 2.76
CA SER A 46 -4.90 11.43 3.66
C SER A 46 -3.57 10.99 4.28
N MET A 47 -3.46 9.69 4.59
CA MET A 47 -2.23 9.05 5.08
C MET A 47 -2.31 7.56 4.77
N SER A 48 -1.32 7.01 4.07
CA SER A 48 -1.25 5.57 3.81
C SER A 48 0.19 5.11 3.77
N GLY A 49 0.48 3.94 4.33
CA GLY A 49 1.83 3.40 4.33
C GLY A 49 2.01 2.15 5.16
N TYR A 50 3.26 1.69 5.18
CA TYR A 50 3.74 0.56 5.96
C TYR A 50 4.99 0.94 6.72
N TYR A 51 5.08 0.53 7.97
CA TYR A 51 6.32 0.50 8.72
C TYR A 51 6.70 -0.95 8.99
N ILE A 52 7.87 -1.36 8.51
CA ILE A 52 8.37 -2.72 8.59
C ILE A 52 9.58 -2.68 9.50
N GLN A 53 9.42 -3.25 10.68
CA GLN A 53 10.45 -3.27 11.72
C GLN A 53 11.11 -4.64 11.77
N LYS A 54 12.44 -4.66 11.85
CA LYS A 54 13.17 -5.90 12.15
C LYS A 54 12.94 -6.28 13.61
N THR A 55 12.72 -7.56 13.86
CA THR A 55 12.66 -8.13 15.21
C THR A 55 13.67 -9.27 15.31
N GLU A 56 13.94 -9.75 16.52
CA GLU A 56 14.88 -10.86 16.74
C GLU A 56 14.53 -12.10 15.91
N ASN A 57 13.24 -12.40 15.78
CA ASN A 57 12.72 -13.61 15.13
C ASN A 57 11.99 -13.34 13.80
N GLY A 58 12.14 -12.15 13.21
CA GLY A 58 11.51 -11.82 11.94
C GLY A 58 11.23 -10.34 11.73
N SER A 59 9.96 -9.99 11.49
CA SER A 59 9.57 -8.62 11.25
C SER A 59 8.18 -8.31 11.80
N LYS A 60 7.99 -7.08 12.29
CA LYS A 60 6.70 -6.51 12.66
C LYS A 60 6.28 -5.52 11.57
N VAL A 61 5.10 -5.71 11.01
CA VAL A 61 4.57 -4.81 9.98
C VAL A 61 3.37 -4.05 10.53
N THR A 62 3.47 -2.72 10.57
CA THR A 62 2.38 -1.81 10.90
C THR A 62 1.87 -1.18 9.62
N CYS A 63 0.59 -1.38 9.31
CA CYS A 63 -0.09 -0.72 8.20
C CYS A 63 -0.93 0.45 8.72
N ILE A 64 -0.81 1.60 8.06
CA ILE A 64 -1.65 2.77 8.31
C ILE A 64 -2.40 3.07 7.02
N ALA A 65 -3.71 3.22 7.12
CA ALA A 65 -4.55 3.59 5.98
C ALA A 65 -5.69 4.51 6.44
N ASN A 66 -5.60 5.77 6.05
CA ASN A 66 -6.66 6.77 6.13
C ASN A 66 -7.03 7.17 4.70
N ASN A 67 -8.09 6.56 4.20
CA ASN A 67 -8.48 6.64 2.80
C ASN A 67 -9.79 7.42 2.65
N ASN A 68 -9.85 8.30 1.67
CA ASN A 68 -11.09 8.85 1.14
C ASN A 68 -11.49 8.06 -0.11
N CYS A 69 -12.50 7.20 0.03
CA CYS A 69 -12.97 6.36 -1.08
C CYS A 69 -13.83 7.10 -2.12
N GLY A 70 -14.12 8.37 -1.89
CA GLY A 70 -14.89 9.25 -2.78
C GLY A 70 -16.29 8.73 -3.12
N GLY A 71 -16.94 9.43 -4.06
CA GLY A 71 -18.25 9.06 -4.58
C GLY A 71 -19.36 9.17 -3.53
N SER A 72 -20.42 8.37 -3.70
CA SER A 72 -21.64 8.41 -2.88
C SER A 72 -21.61 7.49 -1.65
N LEU A 73 -20.48 6.84 -1.35
CA LEU A 73 -20.42 5.95 -0.19
C LEU A 73 -20.39 6.77 1.11
N PRO A 74 -21.32 6.53 2.05
CA PRO A 74 -21.27 7.18 3.36
C PRO A 74 -20.02 6.76 4.14
N SER A 75 -19.39 7.72 4.82
CA SER A 75 -18.17 7.48 5.60
C SER A 75 -18.34 6.40 6.68
N PHE A 76 -19.52 6.27 7.30
CA PHE A 76 -19.77 5.23 8.31
C PHE A 76 -19.65 3.81 7.72
N LEU A 77 -20.07 3.62 6.46
CA LEU A 77 -19.99 2.34 5.79
C LEU A 77 -18.53 2.02 5.42
N VAL A 78 -17.79 3.02 4.94
CA VAL A 78 -16.35 2.89 4.68
C VAL A 78 -15.59 2.50 5.95
N ASN A 79 -15.87 3.20 7.06
CA ASN A 79 -15.22 2.95 8.35
C ASN A 79 -15.58 1.58 8.95
N SER A 80 -16.82 1.11 8.75
CA SER A 80 -17.24 -0.24 9.16
C SER A 80 -16.42 -1.32 8.43
N GLN A 81 -16.19 -1.15 7.13
CA GLN A 81 -15.43 -2.10 6.33
C GLN A 81 -13.92 -2.08 6.63
N ALA A 82 -13.36 -0.94 7.01
CA ALA A 82 -11.94 -0.79 7.30
C ALA A 82 -11.45 -1.79 8.37
N LYS A 83 -12.28 -2.07 9.38
CA LYS A 83 -11.99 -3.05 10.45
C LYS A 83 -11.73 -4.46 9.93
N ASN A 84 -12.30 -4.82 8.77
CA ASN A 84 -12.17 -6.15 8.18
C ASN A 84 -11.14 -6.18 7.04
N VAL A 85 -11.04 -5.11 6.26
CA VAL A 85 -10.17 -5.06 5.07
C VAL A 85 -8.70 -5.07 5.46
N LEU A 86 -8.30 -4.28 6.46
CA LEU A 86 -6.89 -4.19 6.86
C LEU A 86 -6.36 -5.52 7.43
N PRO A 87 -7.03 -6.20 8.39
CA PRO A 87 -6.56 -7.50 8.86
C PRO A 87 -6.44 -8.55 7.74
N LYS A 88 -7.47 -8.66 6.88
CA LYS A 88 -7.42 -9.60 5.74
C LYS A 88 -6.27 -9.30 4.77
N THR A 89 -5.97 -8.02 4.57
CA THR A 89 -4.82 -7.60 3.76
C THR A 89 -3.51 -8.02 4.43
N MET A 90 -3.37 -7.82 5.74
CA MET A 90 -2.19 -8.23 6.50
C MET A 90 -2.00 -9.75 6.51
N ASP A 91 -3.07 -10.52 6.67
CA ASP A 91 -3.03 -11.99 6.57
C ASP A 91 -2.59 -12.45 5.18
N SER A 92 -3.10 -11.81 4.13
CA SER A 92 -2.72 -12.09 2.75
C SER A 92 -1.24 -11.79 2.49
N ILE A 93 -0.74 -10.66 3.01
CA ILE A 93 0.68 -10.30 2.95
C ILE A 93 1.52 -11.36 3.67
N LYS A 94 1.12 -11.78 4.88
CA LYS A 94 1.82 -12.81 5.65
C LYS A 94 1.90 -14.14 4.90
N VAL A 95 0.85 -14.54 4.18
CA VAL A 95 0.89 -15.74 3.33
C VAL A 95 1.75 -15.54 2.08
N ALA A 96 1.73 -14.34 1.49
CA ALA A 96 2.53 -14.05 0.31
C ALA A 96 4.04 -14.07 0.60
N THR A 97 4.47 -13.59 1.76
CA THR A 97 5.90 -13.56 2.13
C THR A 97 6.51 -14.96 2.24
N THR A 98 5.75 -15.96 2.68
CA THR A 98 6.26 -17.35 2.77
C THR A 98 6.45 -17.98 1.38
N LYS A 99 5.73 -17.50 0.37
CA LYS A 99 5.79 -18.00 -1.02
C LYS A 99 6.72 -17.17 -1.90
N TYR A 100 7.15 -16.00 -1.44
CA TYR A 100 7.83 -15.00 -2.26
C TYR A 100 9.14 -15.51 -2.87
N ASN A 101 9.98 -16.22 -2.11
CA ASN A 101 11.27 -16.69 -2.61
C ASN A 101 11.11 -17.66 -3.78
N ALA A 102 10.27 -18.69 -3.62
CA ALA A 102 9.97 -19.66 -4.68
C ALA A 102 9.31 -19.01 -5.91
N TRP A 103 8.48 -17.99 -5.70
CA TRP A 103 7.94 -17.20 -6.80
C TRP A 103 9.03 -16.39 -7.50
N LYS A 104 9.85 -15.63 -6.77
CA LYS A 104 10.83 -14.70 -7.33
C LYS A 104 11.94 -15.41 -8.12
N GLU A 105 12.32 -16.62 -7.71
CA GLU A 105 13.28 -17.47 -8.41
C GLU A 105 12.87 -17.73 -9.87
N LYS A 106 11.56 -17.80 -10.14
CA LYS A 106 10.98 -18.01 -11.48
C LYS A 106 10.66 -16.72 -12.25
N HIS A 107 10.89 -15.55 -11.64
CA HIS A 107 10.43 -14.25 -12.16
C HIS A 107 11.54 -13.18 -12.10
N ASN A 108 12.56 -13.37 -12.94
CA ASN A 108 13.73 -12.49 -13.04
C ASN A 108 14.35 -12.23 -11.65
N PRO A 109 14.97 -13.26 -11.03
CA PRO A 109 15.35 -13.24 -9.61
C PRO A 109 16.25 -12.06 -9.24
N ASP A 110 17.08 -11.60 -10.17
CA ASP A 110 18.06 -10.53 -9.95
C ASP A 110 17.48 -9.13 -10.12
N VAL A 111 16.33 -9.00 -10.78
CA VAL A 111 15.66 -7.71 -10.98
C VAL A 111 14.92 -7.32 -9.70
N LYS A 112 15.59 -6.55 -8.85
CA LYS A 112 15.08 -6.04 -7.56
C LYS A 112 15.35 -4.53 -7.40
N PRO A 113 14.80 -3.66 -8.28
CA PRO A 113 15.13 -2.22 -8.30
C PRO A 113 14.83 -1.50 -6.98
N TRP A 114 13.87 -1.98 -6.21
CA TRP A 114 13.55 -1.45 -4.87
C TRP A 114 14.63 -1.68 -3.82
N ARG A 115 15.68 -2.46 -4.08
CA ARG A 115 16.84 -2.59 -3.18
C ARG A 115 17.80 -1.40 -3.26
N ASN A 116 17.71 -0.60 -4.33
CA ASN A 116 18.56 0.57 -4.53
C ASN A 116 17.91 1.80 -3.88
N ILE A 117 17.70 1.74 -2.57
CA ILE A 117 17.17 2.88 -1.79
C ILE A 117 18.34 3.82 -1.52
N VAL A 118 18.33 4.99 -2.13
CA VAL A 118 19.29 6.06 -1.82
C VAL A 118 18.85 6.72 -0.53
N GLU A 119 19.68 6.65 0.51
CA GLU A 119 19.45 7.46 1.71
C GLU A 119 19.65 8.95 1.36
N PRO A 120 18.76 9.86 1.77
CA PRO A 120 18.99 11.28 1.58
C PRO A 120 20.28 11.68 2.31
N THR A 121 21.23 12.28 1.59
CA THR A 121 22.34 13.00 2.21
C THR A 121 21.78 14.20 2.97
N GLU A 122 22.20 14.36 4.23
CA GLU A 122 21.82 15.48 5.10
C GLU A 122 22.05 16.86 4.46
#